data_AF-A0A7D7VSF2-F1
#
_entry.id   AF-A0A7D7VSF2-F1
#
_cell.length_a   1.000
_cell.length_b   1.000
_cell.length_c   1.000
_cell.angle_alpha   90.00
_cell.angle_beta   90.00
_cell.angle_gamma   90.00
#
_symmetry.space_group_name_H-M   'P 1'
#
loop_
_entity.id
_entity.type
_entity.pdbx_description
1 polymer ?
#
loop_
_entity_poly.entity_id
_entity_poly.type
_entity_poly.pdbx_seq_one_letter_code
_entity_poly.pdbx_strand_id
1 'polypeptide(L)'
;MHKDSKGTTKTIHLTVEGPVSVAGCTTRESVYEDNSNRSFLLYIDESEIQDKKIMDYQRTISAGKVNEAAQLQAVAILQNTQRVLKPIKVINPFAEYLELPQSVFKPRRTNSHYLQLIEAITFYHQYQREEKVNEATGEVYIETTTQDIQEANKLITEVLLRKSDTLSGAARNHLEKLKLYLQEKKQIRFTNAEIRRNLRIKESTLRGYHNQLLLEGYIKRIKDAKTKSYCFEIIDMGEYTTLKSQIDKSLNSCLEQIQPATPQVDRK
;
A
#
# COMPACT_ATOMS: atom_id res chain seq x y z
N MET A 1 5.51 1.79 -21.70
CA MET A 1 5.78 1.10 -22.97
C MET A 1 4.47 0.99 -23.73
N HIS A 2 4.41 1.53 -24.93
CA HIS A 2 3.21 1.43 -25.76
C HIS A 2 3.35 0.19 -26.63
N LYS A 3 2.32 -0.64 -26.70
CA LYS A 3 2.26 -1.78 -27.62
C LYS A 3 1.41 -1.36 -28.81
N ASP A 4 1.92 -1.59 -30.02
CA ASP A 4 1.09 -1.47 -31.22
C ASP A 4 0.01 -2.57 -31.23
N SER A 5 -0.92 -2.48 -32.17
CA SER A 5 -1.97 -3.49 -32.39
C SER A 5 -1.42 -4.89 -32.74
N LYS A 6 -0.10 -5.03 -32.96
CA LYS A 6 0.61 -6.29 -33.24
C LYS A 6 1.45 -6.78 -32.04
N GLY A 7 1.38 -6.10 -30.90
CA GLY A 7 2.07 -6.49 -29.66
C GLY A 7 3.56 -6.15 -29.59
N THR A 8 4.08 -5.37 -30.54
CA THR A 8 5.50 -4.99 -30.58
C THR A 8 5.75 -3.86 -29.60
N THR A 9 6.72 -4.04 -28.70
CA THR A 9 7.07 -3.06 -27.67
C THR A 9 7.87 -1.92 -28.29
N LYS A 10 7.32 -0.71 -28.32
CA LYS A 10 8.08 0.49 -28.71
C LYS A 10 8.42 1.34 -27.49
N THR A 11 9.68 1.77 -27.43
CA THR A 11 10.12 2.83 -26.51
C THR A 11 9.67 4.17 -27.09
N ILE A 12 8.79 4.86 -26.38
CA ILE A 12 8.33 6.20 -26.74
C ILE A 12 9.01 7.18 -25.80
N HIS A 13 9.72 8.15 -26.35
CA HIS A 13 10.23 9.29 -25.60
C HIS A 13 9.14 10.35 -25.54
N LEU A 14 8.66 10.65 -24.33
CA LEU A 14 7.71 11.71 -24.06
C LEU A 14 8.47 12.86 -23.41
N THR A 15 8.54 14.00 -24.10
CA THR A 15 9.00 15.27 -23.51
C THR A 15 7.76 16.02 -23.03
N VAL A 16 7.73 16.38 -21.75
CA VAL A 16 6.64 17.09 -21.11
C VAL A 16 7.22 18.24 -20.31
N GLU A 17 6.64 19.43 -20.46
CA GLU A 17 7.02 20.63 -19.70
C GLU A 17 6.03 20.82 -18.54
N GLY A 18 6.53 20.74 -17.30
CA GLY A 18 5.74 20.92 -16.08
C GLY A 18 5.97 19.82 -15.03
N PRO A 19 5.19 19.82 -13.92
CA PRO A 19 5.22 18.74 -12.94
C PRO A 19 4.68 17.45 -13.58
N VAL A 20 5.53 16.43 -13.67
CA VAL A 20 5.19 15.14 -14.28
C VAL A 20 4.76 14.16 -13.19
N SER A 21 3.54 13.63 -13.32
CA SER A 21 3.09 12.46 -12.56
C SER A 21 3.23 11.21 -13.42
N VAL A 22 3.99 10.22 -12.94
CA VAL A 22 4.18 8.94 -13.64
C VAL A 22 3.46 7.85 -12.86
N ALA A 23 2.50 7.19 -13.52
CA ALA A 23 1.90 5.95 -13.04
C ALA A 23 2.20 4.83 -14.04
N GLY A 24 2.47 3.63 -13.53
CA GLY A 24 2.74 2.46 -14.34
C GLY A 24 2.22 1.20 -13.68
N CYS A 25 1.72 0.27 -14.49
CA CYS A 25 1.31 -1.05 -14.05
C CYS A 25 2.31 -2.09 -14.55
N THR A 26 2.73 -3.00 -13.67
CA THR A 26 3.57 -4.14 -14.02
C THR A 26 3.08 -5.39 -13.30
N THR A 27 3.20 -6.53 -13.95
CA THR A 27 3.00 -7.85 -13.32
C THR A 27 4.33 -8.45 -12.82
N ARG A 28 5.45 -7.74 -13.04
CA ARG A 28 6.81 -8.18 -12.68
C ARG A 28 7.47 -7.13 -11.78
N GLU A 29 7.21 -7.22 -10.48
CA GLU A 29 7.77 -6.33 -9.46
C GLU A 29 9.31 -6.38 -9.43
N SER A 30 9.90 -7.57 -9.56
CA SER A 30 11.35 -7.78 -9.47
C SER A 30 12.18 -7.19 -10.61
N VAL A 31 11.56 -6.85 -11.74
CA VAL A 31 12.29 -6.30 -12.90
C VAL A 31 12.67 -4.83 -12.69
N TYR A 32 12.03 -4.15 -11.74
CA TYR A 32 12.19 -2.71 -11.54
C TYR A 32 12.38 -2.35 -10.06
N GLU A 33 13.31 -3.01 -9.37
CA GLU A 33 13.59 -2.77 -7.95
C GLU A 33 13.89 -1.28 -7.65
N ASP A 34 14.66 -0.60 -8.50
CA ASP A 34 14.97 0.82 -8.27
C ASP A 34 13.74 1.73 -8.41
N ASN A 35 12.86 1.48 -9.39
CA ASN A 35 11.61 2.24 -9.55
C ASN A 35 10.63 1.93 -8.42
N SER A 36 10.51 0.65 -8.05
CA SER A 36 9.69 0.19 -6.92
C SER A 36 10.06 0.94 -5.62
N ASN A 37 11.35 1.17 -5.41
CA ASN A 37 11.85 1.93 -4.27
C ASN A 37 11.61 3.45 -4.36
N ARG A 38 11.27 4.01 -5.53
CA ARG A 38 10.95 5.43 -5.76
C ARG A 38 9.46 5.71 -5.98
N SER A 39 8.61 4.68 -5.86
CA SER A 39 7.18 4.79 -6.10
C SER A 39 6.38 4.24 -4.93
N PHE A 40 5.16 4.77 -4.76
CA PHE A 40 4.14 4.11 -3.96
C PHE A 40 3.64 2.89 -4.73
N LEU A 41 3.75 1.71 -4.13
CA LEU A 41 3.30 0.47 -4.72
C LEU A 41 1.85 0.24 -4.31
N LEU A 42 0.96 0.31 -5.29
CA LEU A 42 -0.44 -0.04 -5.12
C LEU A 42 -0.66 -1.42 -5.70
N TYR A 43 -1.33 -2.27 -4.93
CA TYR A 43 -1.64 -3.63 -5.31
C TYR A 43 -3.14 -3.75 -5.54
N ILE A 44 -3.52 -4.63 -6.45
CA ILE A 44 -4.93 -4.90 -6.71
C ILE A 44 -5.51 -5.62 -5.48
N ASP A 45 -6.65 -5.13 -5.02
CA ASP A 45 -7.44 -5.83 -4.01
C ASP A 45 -8.15 -7.03 -4.66
N GLU A 46 -7.59 -8.22 -4.41
CA GLU A 46 -8.11 -9.52 -4.86
C GLU A 46 -8.96 -10.22 -3.78
N SER A 47 -9.56 -9.44 -2.87
CA SER A 47 -10.48 -9.96 -1.86
C SER A 47 -11.82 -10.38 -2.48
N GLU A 48 -12.45 -11.41 -1.90
CA GLU A 48 -13.76 -11.88 -2.36
C GLU A 48 -14.84 -10.80 -2.26
N ILE A 49 -14.72 -9.91 -1.27
CA ILE A 49 -15.62 -8.78 -1.08
C ILE A 49 -15.51 -7.81 -2.26
N GLN A 50 -14.28 -7.49 -2.67
CA GLN A 50 -14.04 -6.58 -3.79
C GLN A 50 -14.47 -7.19 -5.12
N ASP A 51 -14.15 -8.46 -5.35
CA ASP A 51 -14.61 -9.20 -6.53
C ASP A 51 -16.14 -9.20 -6.63
N LYS A 52 -16.83 -9.43 -5.51
CA LYS A 52 -18.29 -9.38 -5.45
C LYS A 52 -18.83 -7.99 -5.81
N LYS A 53 -18.25 -6.92 -5.27
CA LYS A 53 -18.63 -5.53 -5.60
C LYS A 53 -18.48 -5.24 -7.09
N ILE A 54 -17.37 -5.68 -7.69
CA ILE A 54 -17.12 -5.50 -9.14
C ILE A 54 -18.19 -6.24 -9.95
N MET A 55 -18.46 -7.50 -9.62
CA MET A 55 -19.48 -8.30 -10.30
C MET A 55 -20.89 -7.74 -10.12
N ASP A 56 -21.24 -7.26 -8.92
CA ASP A 56 -22.53 -6.60 -8.64
C ASP A 56 -22.68 -5.32 -9.47
N TYR A 57 -21.62 -4.53 -9.57
CA TYR A 57 -21.60 -3.33 -10.40
C TYR A 57 -21.77 -3.66 -11.89
N GLN A 58 -21.04 -4.65 -12.42
CA GLN A 58 -21.20 -5.13 -13.80
C GLN A 58 -22.63 -5.59 -14.09
N ARG A 59 -23.25 -6.35 -13.17
CA ARG A 59 -24.67 -6.74 -13.28
C ARG A 59 -25.60 -5.54 -13.28
N THR A 60 -25.32 -4.52 -12.47
CA THR A 60 -26.12 -3.29 -12.38
C THR A 60 -26.04 -2.49 -13.69
N ILE A 61 -24.86 -2.43 -14.32
CA ILE A 61 -24.68 -1.85 -15.66
C ILE A 61 -25.53 -2.61 -16.67
N SER A 62 -25.38 -3.94 -16.76
CA SER A 62 -26.14 -4.76 -17.70
C SER A 62 -27.65 -4.70 -17.48
N ALA A 63 -28.09 -4.45 -16.24
CA ALA A 63 -29.49 -4.25 -15.88
C ALA A 63 -30.02 -2.83 -16.16
N GLY A 64 -29.18 -1.91 -16.66
CA GLY A 64 -29.57 -0.52 -16.93
C GLY A 64 -29.92 0.29 -15.69
N LYS A 65 -29.43 -0.12 -14.52
CA LYS A 65 -29.75 0.50 -13.22
C LYS A 65 -28.69 1.50 -12.74
N VAL A 66 -27.63 1.71 -13.51
CA VAL A 66 -26.57 2.66 -13.17
C VAL A 66 -27.00 4.07 -13.54
N ASN A 67 -26.84 4.99 -12.59
CA ASN A 67 -27.01 6.42 -12.85
C ASN A 67 -25.68 7.00 -13.38
N GLU A 68 -25.53 7.01 -14.70
CA GLU A 68 -24.35 7.57 -15.38
C GLU A 68 -24.14 9.06 -15.06
N ALA A 69 -25.23 9.83 -14.92
CA ALA A 69 -25.15 11.25 -14.59
C ALA A 69 -24.50 11.47 -13.20
N ALA A 70 -24.85 10.65 -12.21
CA ALA A 70 -24.23 10.70 -10.89
C ALA A 70 -22.73 10.34 -10.93
N GLN A 71 -22.33 9.40 -11.80
CA GLN A 71 -20.92 9.05 -11.97
C GLN A 71 -20.12 10.18 -12.59
N LEU A 72 -20.65 10.80 -13.65
CA LEU A 72 -20.04 11.97 -14.27
C LEU A 72 -19.94 13.13 -13.28
N GLN A 73 -20.96 13.33 -12.45
CA GLN A 73 -20.93 14.34 -11.39
C GLN A 73 -19.82 14.04 -10.36
N ALA A 74 -19.67 12.80 -9.91
CA ALA A 74 -18.60 12.41 -9.00
C ALA A 74 -17.20 12.64 -9.61
N VAL A 75 -17.02 12.31 -10.89
CA VAL A 75 -15.77 12.58 -11.63
C VAL A 75 -15.50 14.09 -11.70
N ALA A 76 -16.52 14.89 -12.04
CA ALA A 76 -16.41 16.33 -12.12
C ALA A 76 -16.06 16.95 -10.75
N ILE A 77 -16.65 16.44 -9.66
CA ILE A 77 -16.31 16.86 -8.30
C ILE A 77 -14.82 16.61 -8.03
N LEU A 78 -14.31 15.40 -8.26
CA LEU A 78 -12.90 15.08 -8.03
C LEU A 78 -11.94 15.95 -8.85
N GLN A 79 -12.28 16.20 -10.11
CA GLN A 79 -11.50 17.09 -10.99
C GLN A 79 -11.53 18.54 -10.49
N ASN A 80 -12.71 19.04 -10.13
CA ASN A 80 -12.87 20.41 -9.65
C ASN A 80 -12.18 20.61 -8.30
N THR A 81 -12.20 19.63 -7.40
CA THR A 81 -11.46 19.68 -6.14
C THR A 81 -9.97 19.87 -6.38
N GLN A 82 -9.37 19.20 -7.39
CA GLN A 82 -7.96 19.42 -7.73
C GLN A 82 -7.71 20.79 -8.38
N ARG A 83 -8.64 21.27 -9.22
CA ARG A 83 -8.51 22.56 -9.95
C ARG A 83 -8.55 23.78 -9.04
N VAL A 84 -9.28 23.71 -7.92
CA VAL A 84 -9.37 24.85 -7.01
C VAL A 84 -8.12 25.03 -6.15
N LEU A 85 -7.35 23.95 -5.91
CA LEU A 85 -6.16 23.99 -5.06
C LEU A 85 -5.18 25.08 -5.53
N LYS A 86 -4.74 25.92 -4.60
CA LYS A 86 -3.75 26.96 -4.86
C LYS A 86 -2.36 26.43 -4.55
N PRO A 87 -1.33 26.86 -5.29
CA PRO A 87 0.05 26.59 -4.91
C PRO A 87 0.35 27.34 -3.60
N ILE A 88 0.65 26.59 -2.55
CA ILE A 88 1.00 27.11 -1.22
C ILE A 88 2.09 26.24 -0.61
N LYS A 89 3.00 26.86 0.14
CA LYS A 89 4.05 26.13 0.83
C LYS A 89 3.47 25.39 2.04
N VAL A 90 3.86 24.13 2.19
CA VAL A 90 3.52 23.33 3.38
C VAL A 90 4.76 23.22 4.24
N ILE A 91 4.61 23.49 5.54
CA ILE A 91 5.64 23.26 6.54
C ILE A 91 5.12 22.23 7.52
N ASN A 92 5.90 21.17 7.76
CA ASN A 92 5.58 20.17 8.77
C ASN A 92 6.42 20.45 10.03
N PRO A 93 5.86 21.13 11.07
CA PRO A 93 6.60 21.41 12.30
C PRO A 93 6.97 20.13 13.07
N PHE A 94 6.32 19.01 12.75
CA PHE A 94 6.54 17.74 13.42
C PHE A 94 7.55 16.84 12.70
N ALA A 95 8.10 17.27 11.56
CA ALA A 95 8.94 16.43 10.69
C ALA A 95 10.12 15.78 11.42
N GLU A 96 10.71 16.46 12.39
CA GLU A 96 11.86 15.96 13.17
C GLU A 96 11.50 14.82 14.13
N TYR A 97 10.23 14.69 14.51
CA TYR A 97 9.73 13.62 15.40
C TYR A 97 9.19 12.41 14.65
N LEU A 98 9.13 12.48 13.32
CA LEU A 98 8.53 11.46 12.46
C LEU A 98 9.57 10.43 12.04
N GLU A 99 9.86 9.48 12.93
CA GLU A 99 10.77 8.37 12.66
C GLU A 99 10.04 7.11 12.20
N LEU A 100 10.56 6.47 11.15
CA LEU A 100 10.07 5.18 10.68
C LEU A 100 10.70 4.02 11.46
N PRO A 101 9.99 2.90 11.66
CA PRO A 101 10.53 1.72 12.32
C PRO A 101 11.69 1.12 11.54
N GLN A 102 12.67 0.54 12.26
CA GLN A 102 13.84 -0.10 11.65
C GLN A 102 13.50 -1.32 10.79
N SER A 103 12.32 -1.92 10.96
CA SER A 103 11.83 -3.04 10.15
C SER A 103 11.53 -2.64 8.69
N VAL A 104 11.44 -1.34 8.39
CA VAL A 104 11.14 -0.86 7.04
C VAL A 104 12.37 -0.95 6.14
N PHE A 105 12.21 -1.64 5.00
CA PHE A 105 13.26 -1.68 3.99
C PHE A 105 13.52 -0.29 3.37
N LYS A 106 14.80 -0.01 3.12
CA LYS A 106 15.29 1.23 2.48
C LYS A 106 14.78 2.51 3.18
N PRO A 107 15.10 2.70 4.48
CA PRO A 107 14.47 3.72 5.33
C PRO A 107 14.60 5.15 4.79
N ARG A 108 15.71 5.49 4.11
CA ARG A 108 15.92 6.85 3.56
C ARG A 108 14.86 7.26 2.52
N ARG A 109 14.52 6.37 1.58
CA ARG A 109 13.52 6.68 0.53
C ARG A 109 12.12 6.66 1.12
N THR A 110 11.86 5.68 1.98
CA THR A 110 10.55 5.55 2.62
C THR A 110 10.25 6.73 3.54
N ASN A 111 11.24 7.29 4.23
CA ASN A 111 11.08 8.50 5.03
C ASN A 111 10.67 9.70 4.18
N SER A 112 11.33 9.90 3.04
CA SER A 112 10.96 10.96 2.10
C SER A 112 9.53 10.80 1.60
N HIS A 113 9.10 9.58 1.26
CA HIS A 113 7.72 9.33 0.84
C HIS A 113 6.71 9.58 1.96
N TYR A 114 7.06 9.22 3.20
CA TYR A 114 6.19 9.44 4.35
C TYR A 114 5.96 10.93 4.61
N LEU A 115 7.02 11.74 4.64
CA LEU A 115 6.90 13.19 4.79
C LEU A 115 6.12 13.83 3.63
N GLN A 116 6.40 13.43 2.39
CA GLN A 116 5.68 13.91 1.20
C GLN A 116 4.19 13.57 1.23
N LEU A 117 3.82 12.39 1.75
CA LEU A 117 2.42 12.00 1.87
C LEU A 117 1.69 12.90 2.89
N ILE A 118 2.33 13.16 4.04
CA ILE A 118 1.78 14.07 5.04
C ILE A 118 1.60 15.46 4.45
N GLU A 119 2.64 15.99 3.78
CA GLU A 119 2.57 17.30 3.13
C GLU A 119 1.48 17.35 2.06
N ALA A 120 1.29 16.29 1.28
CA ALA A 120 0.23 16.19 0.28
C ALA A 120 -1.17 16.20 0.91
N ILE A 121 -1.35 15.53 2.06
CA ILE A 121 -2.60 15.55 2.82
C ILE A 121 -2.85 16.95 3.37
N THR A 122 -1.86 17.58 3.99
CA THR A 122 -1.96 18.97 4.48
C THR A 122 -2.29 19.93 3.34
N PHE A 123 -1.65 19.78 2.18
CA PHE A 123 -1.90 20.57 0.97
C PHE A 123 -3.35 20.42 0.47
N TYR A 124 -3.90 19.22 0.54
CA TYR A 124 -5.30 18.97 0.16
C TYR A 124 -6.28 19.63 1.14
N HIS A 125 -5.89 19.74 2.41
CA HIS A 125 -6.65 20.43 3.46
C HIS A 125 -6.38 21.94 3.51
N GLN A 126 -5.71 22.56 2.52
CA GLN A 126 -5.29 23.97 2.57
C GLN A 126 -6.41 24.97 2.95
N TYR A 127 -7.66 24.73 2.53
CA TYR A 127 -8.80 25.58 2.88
C TYR A 127 -9.33 25.41 4.31
N GLN A 128 -8.82 24.42 5.04
CA GLN A 128 -9.14 24.10 6.43
C GLN A 128 -7.95 24.44 7.37
N ARG A 129 -6.96 25.17 6.86
CA ARG A 129 -5.75 25.55 7.58
C ARG A 129 -5.64 27.07 7.61
N GLU A 130 -5.02 27.58 8.67
CA GLU A 130 -4.69 28.99 8.77
C GLU A 130 -3.45 29.30 7.93
N GLU A 131 -3.54 30.30 7.07
CA GLU A 131 -2.41 30.81 6.30
C GLU A 131 -1.50 31.64 7.22
N LYS A 132 -0.23 31.26 7.29
CA LYS A 132 0.81 31.98 8.04
C LYS A 132 1.78 32.64 7.07
N VAL A 133 2.35 33.76 7.49
CA VAL A 133 3.35 34.50 6.70
C VAL A 133 4.67 34.43 7.43
N ASN A 134 5.71 34.01 6.71
CA ASN A 134 7.06 34.09 7.24
C ASN A 134 7.50 35.56 7.25
N GLU A 135 7.70 36.14 8.43
CA GLU A 135 8.05 37.56 8.60
C GLU A 135 9.37 37.95 7.90
N ALA A 136 10.30 37.00 7.74
CA ALA A 136 11.60 37.25 7.11
C ALA A 136 11.55 37.17 5.58
N THR A 137 10.74 36.27 5.01
CA THR A 137 10.69 36.04 3.55
C THR A 137 9.42 36.59 2.87
N GLY A 138 8.39 36.91 3.63
CA GLY A 138 7.06 37.27 3.13
C GLY A 138 6.28 36.10 2.51
N GLU A 139 6.80 34.87 2.60
CA GLU A 139 6.20 33.70 1.97
C GLU A 139 5.00 33.17 2.78
N VAL A 140 3.88 32.93 2.10
CA VAL A 140 2.67 32.35 2.70
C VAL A 140 2.78 30.83 2.76
N TYR A 141 2.51 30.26 3.92
CA TYR A 141 2.57 28.82 4.15
C TYR A 141 1.44 28.35 5.06
N ILE A 142 1.17 27.04 4.99
CA ILE A 142 0.28 26.34 5.93
C ILE A 142 1.07 25.30 6.70
N GLU A 143 0.62 25.01 7.91
CA GLU A 143 1.25 24.01 8.77
C GLU A 143 0.49 22.69 8.79
N THR A 144 1.25 21.61 8.86
CA THR A 144 0.72 20.26 9.08
C THR A 144 0.16 20.14 10.50
N THR A 145 -1.00 19.50 10.63
CA THR A 145 -1.62 19.19 11.92
C THR A 145 -1.41 17.71 12.30
N THR A 146 -1.64 17.37 13.57
CA THR A 146 -1.60 15.98 14.03
C THR A 146 -2.63 15.08 13.34
N GLN A 147 -3.77 15.66 12.91
CA GLN A 147 -4.79 14.95 12.15
C GLN A 147 -4.27 14.53 10.76
N ASP A 148 -3.51 15.39 10.09
CA ASP A 148 -2.91 15.09 8.79
C ASP A 148 -1.95 13.90 8.89
N ILE A 149 -1.16 13.86 9.97
CA ILE A 149 -0.24 12.74 10.27
C ILE A 149 -1.03 11.45 10.56
N GLN A 150 -2.12 11.52 11.31
CA GLN A 150 -2.99 10.36 11.58
C GLN A 150 -3.59 9.78 10.30
N GLU A 151 -4.08 10.63 9.40
CA GLU A 151 -4.59 10.19 8.10
C GLU A 151 -3.47 9.61 7.22
N ALA A 152 -2.29 10.23 7.23
CA ALA A 152 -1.12 9.69 6.53
C ALA A 152 -0.75 8.30 7.04
N ASN A 153 -0.73 8.10 8.37
CA ASN A 153 -0.45 6.81 9.00
C ASN A 153 -1.43 5.74 8.54
N LYS A 154 -2.74 6.03 8.55
CA LYS A 154 -3.78 5.10 8.08
C LYS A 154 -3.55 4.68 6.62
N LEU A 155 -3.22 5.64 5.74
CA LEU A 155 -3.05 5.38 4.32
C LEU A 155 -1.73 4.66 4.00
N ILE A 156 -0.65 4.99 4.71
CA ILE A 156 0.69 4.49 4.40
C ILE A 156 0.97 3.12 5.02
N THR A 157 0.32 2.75 6.13
CA THR A 157 0.59 1.47 6.83
C THR A 157 0.59 0.28 5.88
N GLU A 158 -0.40 0.16 4.99
CA GLU A 158 -0.44 -0.97 4.05
C GLU A 158 0.73 -0.94 3.07
N VAL A 159 1.09 0.25 2.56
CA VAL A 159 2.22 0.41 1.65
C VAL A 159 3.54 0.11 2.36
N LEU A 160 3.71 0.53 3.61
CA LEU A 160 4.88 0.23 4.43
C LEU A 160 4.99 -1.27 4.71
N LEU A 161 3.88 -1.92 5.07
CA LEU A 161 3.85 -3.36 5.31
C LEU A 161 4.34 -4.13 4.09
N ARG A 162 3.79 -3.81 2.91
CA ARG A 162 4.18 -4.47 1.66
C ARG A 162 5.61 -4.13 1.23
N LYS A 163 6.11 -2.93 1.54
CA LYS A 163 7.51 -2.55 1.29
C LYS A 163 8.49 -3.16 2.28
N SER A 164 8.05 -3.57 3.46
CA SER A 164 8.87 -4.20 4.51
C SER A 164 8.86 -5.73 4.40
N ASP A 165 8.13 -6.25 3.41
CA ASP A 165 7.98 -7.67 3.15
C ASP A 165 9.02 -8.13 2.13
N THR A 166 9.62 -9.31 2.34
CA THR A 166 10.51 -9.94 1.36
C THR A 166 9.73 -10.74 0.31
N LEU A 167 8.46 -11.05 0.60
CA LEU A 167 7.58 -11.73 -0.34
C LEU A 167 7.06 -10.77 -1.41
N SER A 168 6.82 -11.32 -2.61
CA SER A 168 6.05 -10.61 -3.63
C SER A 168 4.60 -10.47 -3.15
N GLY A 169 3.88 -9.43 -3.62
CA GLY A 169 2.49 -9.22 -3.21
C GLY A 169 1.60 -10.44 -3.44
N ALA A 170 1.81 -11.15 -4.55
CA ALA A 170 1.10 -12.38 -4.87
C ALA A 170 1.47 -13.56 -3.94
N ALA A 171 2.75 -13.72 -3.59
CA ALA A 171 3.18 -14.77 -2.68
C ALA A 171 2.69 -14.50 -1.24
N ARG A 172 2.67 -13.24 -0.81
CA ARG A 172 2.10 -12.82 0.48
C ARG A 172 0.59 -13.09 0.53
N ASN A 173 -0.16 -12.68 -0.49
CA ASN A 173 -1.59 -12.97 -0.60
C ASN A 173 -1.86 -14.48 -0.55
N HIS A 174 -1.02 -15.29 -1.22
CA HIS A 174 -1.12 -16.74 -1.18
C HIS A 174 -0.86 -17.31 0.23
N LEU A 175 0.17 -16.81 0.93
CA LEU A 175 0.47 -17.23 2.30
C LEU A 175 -0.70 -16.94 3.25
N GLU A 176 -1.32 -15.76 3.17
CA GLU A 176 -2.46 -15.42 4.02
C GLU A 176 -3.70 -16.26 3.69
N LYS A 177 -3.98 -16.53 2.40
CA LYS A 177 -5.04 -17.48 1.98
C LYS A 177 -4.76 -18.90 2.50
N LEU A 178 -3.49 -19.32 2.47
CA LEU A 178 -3.07 -20.62 2.99
C LEU A 178 -3.26 -20.70 4.51
N LYS A 179 -2.88 -19.66 5.27
CA LYS A 179 -3.10 -19.59 6.73
C LYS A 179 -4.59 -19.73 7.07
N LEU A 180 -5.46 -18.98 6.40
CA LEU A 180 -6.91 -19.06 6.59
C LEU A 180 -7.43 -20.47 6.32
N TYR A 181 -7.04 -21.07 5.19
CA TYR A 181 -7.42 -22.44 4.84
C TYR A 181 -7.00 -23.47 5.90
N LEU A 182 -5.78 -23.38 6.42
CA LEU A 182 -5.27 -24.27 7.48
C LEU A 182 -6.03 -24.10 8.80
N GLN A 183 -6.38 -22.85 9.15
CA GLN A 183 -7.19 -22.56 10.34
C GLN A 183 -8.60 -23.14 10.23
N GLU A 184 -9.28 -22.94 9.10
CA GLU A 184 -10.62 -23.48 8.85
C GLU A 184 -10.65 -25.01 8.91
N LYS A 185 -9.62 -25.65 8.34
CA LYS A 185 -9.48 -27.12 8.34
C LYS A 185 -8.87 -27.67 9.63
N LYS A 186 -8.47 -26.82 10.59
CA LYS A 186 -7.79 -27.17 11.85
C LYS A 186 -6.60 -28.11 11.63
N GLN A 187 -5.81 -27.84 10.60
CA GLN A 187 -4.67 -28.65 10.23
C GLN A 187 -3.39 -27.83 10.23
N ILE A 188 -2.29 -28.46 10.63
CA ILE A 188 -0.98 -27.79 10.73
C ILE A 188 -0.15 -28.03 9.47
N ARG A 189 -0.37 -29.18 8.82
CA ARG A 189 0.40 -29.65 7.66
C ARG A 189 -0.47 -29.71 6.43
N PHE A 190 0.13 -29.45 5.28
CA PHE A 190 -0.54 -29.54 3.99
C PHE A 190 0.37 -30.15 2.92
N THR A 191 -0.24 -30.57 1.82
CA THR A 191 0.48 -31.05 0.64
C THR A 191 0.21 -30.15 -0.57
N ASN A 192 1.14 -30.12 -1.53
CA ASN A 192 0.93 -29.37 -2.78
C ASN A 192 -0.32 -29.83 -3.52
N ALA A 193 -0.60 -31.14 -3.53
CA ALA A 193 -1.75 -31.71 -4.24
C ALA A 193 -3.08 -31.23 -3.64
N GLU A 194 -3.16 -31.13 -2.31
CA GLU A 194 -4.32 -30.63 -1.59
C GLU A 194 -4.56 -29.14 -1.86
N ILE A 195 -3.54 -28.31 -1.65
CA ILE A 195 -3.63 -26.86 -1.85
C ILE A 195 -3.98 -26.53 -3.30
N ARG A 196 -3.41 -27.26 -4.27
CA ARG A 196 -3.75 -27.11 -5.70
C ARG A 196 -5.23 -27.34 -5.97
N ARG A 197 -5.83 -28.39 -5.37
CA ARG A 197 -7.24 -28.73 -5.57
C ARG A 197 -8.17 -27.74 -4.88
N ASN A 198 -7.87 -27.40 -3.62
CA ASN A 198 -8.78 -26.63 -2.79
C ASN A 198 -8.70 -25.12 -3.06
N LEU A 199 -7.49 -24.58 -3.28
CA LEU A 199 -7.30 -23.16 -3.62
C LEU A 199 -7.34 -22.89 -5.14
N ARG A 200 -7.53 -23.94 -5.97
CA ARG A 200 -7.64 -23.86 -7.44
C ARG A 200 -6.48 -23.11 -8.11
N ILE A 201 -5.25 -23.34 -7.63
CA ILE A 201 -4.04 -22.69 -8.13
C ILE A 201 -3.38 -23.57 -9.20
N LYS A 202 -2.83 -22.97 -10.26
CA LYS A 202 -2.03 -23.71 -11.26
C LYS A 202 -0.74 -24.24 -10.65
N GLU A 203 -0.27 -25.39 -11.11
CA GLU A 203 0.90 -26.05 -10.53
C GLU A 203 2.20 -25.23 -10.61
N SER A 204 2.46 -24.59 -11.75
CA SER A 204 3.63 -23.72 -11.93
C SER A 204 3.62 -22.53 -10.96
N THR A 205 2.46 -21.91 -10.79
CA THR A 205 2.24 -20.79 -9.87
C THR A 205 2.45 -21.21 -8.41
N LEU A 206 1.83 -22.34 -8.00
CA LEU A 206 2.00 -22.87 -6.65
C LEU A 206 3.47 -23.20 -6.35
N ARG A 207 4.17 -23.81 -7.31
CA ARG A 207 5.60 -24.11 -7.18
C ARG A 207 6.42 -22.83 -7.00
N GLY A 208 6.11 -21.78 -7.76
CA GLY A 208 6.74 -20.47 -7.61
C GLY A 208 6.56 -19.88 -6.21
N TYR A 209 5.33 -19.85 -5.71
CA TYR A 209 5.04 -19.36 -4.36
C TYR A 209 5.74 -20.19 -3.29
N HIS A 210 5.62 -21.52 -3.32
CA HIS A 210 6.26 -22.37 -2.31
C HIS A 210 7.78 -22.28 -2.34
N ASN A 211 8.40 -22.12 -3.53
CA ASN A 211 9.84 -21.89 -3.61
C ASN A 211 10.24 -20.60 -2.91
N GLN A 212 9.50 -19.50 -3.13
CA GLN A 212 9.75 -18.22 -2.45
C GLN A 212 9.55 -18.36 -0.94
N LEU A 213 8.43 -18.96 -0.51
CA LEU A 213 8.13 -19.18 0.91
C LEU A 213 9.15 -20.08 1.62
N LEU A 214 9.72 -21.07 0.94
CA LEU A 214 10.79 -21.91 1.48
C LEU A 214 12.10 -21.14 1.62
N LEU A 215 12.46 -20.34 0.60
CA LEU A 215 13.70 -19.58 0.56
C LEU A 215 13.73 -18.49 1.64
N GLU A 216 12.59 -17.82 1.83
CA GLU A 216 12.40 -16.77 2.85
C GLU A 216 12.04 -17.34 4.24
N GLY A 217 11.92 -18.66 4.38
CA GLY A 217 11.72 -19.30 5.69
C GLY A 217 10.31 -19.15 6.28
N TYR A 218 9.28 -18.96 5.46
CA TYR A 218 7.88 -18.93 5.89
C TYR A 218 7.26 -20.31 6.05
N ILE A 219 7.72 -21.28 5.25
CA ILE A 219 7.28 -22.68 5.34
C ILE A 219 8.47 -23.62 5.47
N LYS A 220 8.27 -24.74 6.17
CA LYS A 220 9.26 -25.82 6.28
C LYS A 220 8.77 -27.07 5.56
N ARG A 221 9.69 -27.79 4.94
CA ARG A 221 9.43 -29.08 4.29
C ARG A 221 9.66 -30.20 5.29
N ILE A 222 8.65 -31.02 5.51
CA ILE A 222 8.67 -32.18 6.40
C ILE A 222 8.48 -33.44 5.57
N LYS A 223 9.28 -34.48 5.87
CA LYS A 223 9.09 -35.80 5.28
C LYS A 223 8.09 -36.57 6.13
N ASP A 224 6.99 -37.01 5.53
CA ASP A 224 6.03 -37.87 6.22
C ASP A 224 6.63 -39.28 6.37
N ALA A 225 6.71 -39.75 7.60
CA ALA A 225 7.28 -41.06 7.92
C ALA A 225 6.40 -42.22 7.40
N LYS A 226 5.08 -42.02 7.26
CA LYS A 226 4.14 -43.08 6.88
C LYS A 226 4.04 -43.26 5.36
N THR A 227 3.93 -42.16 4.61
CA THR A 227 3.71 -42.18 3.15
C THR A 227 4.99 -41.94 2.36
N LYS A 228 6.11 -41.59 3.02
CA LYS A 228 7.36 -41.12 2.40
C LYS A 228 7.18 -39.89 1.50
N SER A 229 6.02 -39.23 1.53
CA SER A 229 5.73 -38.02 0.78
C SER A 229 6.22 -36.78 1.52
N TYR A 230 6.40 -35.68 0.78
CA TYR A 230 6.75 -34.40 1.37
C TYR A 230 5.50 -33.58 1.69
N CYS A 231 5.43 -33.12 2.93
CA CYS A 231 4.41 -32.20 3.42
C CYS A 231 5.08 -30.87 3.82
N PHE A 232 4.27 -29.83 3.95
CA PHE A 232 4.71 -28.50 4.34
C PHE A 232 3.97 -28.05 5.59
N GLU A 233 4.60 -27.17 6.36
CA GLU A 233 4.04 -26.56 7.56
C GLU A 233 4.47 -25.10 7.60
N ILE A 234 3.56 -24.21 7.99
CA ILE A 234 3.86 -22.79 8.18
C ILE A 234 4.63 -22.64 9.50
N ILE A 235 5.72 -21.86 9.48
CA ILE A 235 6.59 -21.68 10.65
C ILE A 235 5.94 -20.74 11.67
N ASP A 236 5.43 -19.59 11.21
CA ASP A 236 4.75 -18.61 12.05
C ASP A 236 3.44 -18.15 11.42
N MET A 237 2.33 -18.37 12.13
CA MET A 237 1.00 -17.95 11.72
C MET A 237 0.75 -16.45 11.99
N GLY A 238 1.43 -15.88 13.00
CA GLY A 238 1.22 -14.51 13.50
C GLY A 238 2.27 -13.49 13.06
N GLU A 239 3.21 -13.85 12.18
CA GLU A 239 4.28 -12.95 11.72
C GLU A 239 3.71 -11.64 11.14
N TYR A 240 2.71 -11.73 10.25
CA TYR A 240 2.14 -10.56 9.60
C TYR A 240 1.41 -9.62 10.58
N THR A 241 0.67 -10.19 11.53
CA THR A 241 0.00 -9.41 12.59
C THR A 241 1.02 -8.75 13.53
N THR A 242 2.14 -9.43 13.80
CA THR A 242 3.22 -8.90 14.62
C THR A 242 3.91 -7.75 13.91
N LEU A 243 4.25 -7.91 12.63
CA LEU A 243 4.84 -6.87 11.79
C LEU A 243 3.92 -5.65 11.70
N LYS A 244 2.62 -5.87 11.47
CA LYS A 244 1.60 -4.81 11.47
C LYS A 244 1.56 -4.07 12.80
N SER A 245 1.47 -4.80 13.91
CA SER A 245 1.45 -4.19 15.24
C SER A 245 2.72 -3.39 15.54
N GLN A 246 3.89 -3.84 15.07
CA GLN A 246 5.15 -3.10 15.23
C GLN A 246 5.15 -1.79 14.45
N ILE A 247 4.71 -1.81 13.20
CA ILE A 247 4.62 -0.60 12.36
C ILE A 247 3.59 0.37 12.95
N ASP A 248 2.39 -0.12 13.29
CA ASP A 248 1.35 0.71 13.89
C ASP A 248 1.82 1.32 15.22
N LYS A 249 2.52 0.54 16.06
CA LYS A 249 3.08 1.05 17.32
C LYS A 249 4.11 2.14 17.07
N SER A 250 5.04 1.97 16.13
CA SER A 250 6.03 3.02 15.83
C SER A 250 5.40 4.31 15.33
N LEU A 251 4.43 4.21 14.41
CA LEU A 251 3.75 5.37 13.83
C LEU A 251 2.92 6.11 14.88
N ASN A 252 2.30 5.38 15.82
CA ASN A 252 1.52 5.95 16.91
C ASN A 252 2.40 6.53 18.02
N SER A 253 3.54 5.92 18.35
CA SER A 253 4.48 6.47 19.33
C SER A 253 5.03 7.84 18.89
N CYS A 254 5.24 8.06 17.58
CA CYS A 254 5.56 9.38 17.06
C CYS A 254 4.45 10.40 17.37
N LEU A 255 3.18 10.02 17.23
CA LEU A 255 2.05 10.90 17.57
C LEU A 255 1.96 11.21 19.07
N GLU A 256 2.25 10.23 19.92
CA GLU A 256 2.27 10.42 21.39
C GLU A 256 3.38 11.39 21.83
N GLN A 257 4.53 11.40 21.15
CA GLN A 257 5.61 12.36 21.40
C GLN A 257 5.26 13.78 20.92
N ILE A 258 4.42 13.89 19.89
CA ILE A 258 4.00 15.17 19.31
C ILE A 258 2.91 15.85 20.17
N GLN A 259 2.00 15.09 20.78
CA GLN A 259 0.90 15.64 21.59
C GLN A 259 1.35 16.60 22.72
N PRO A 260 2.38 16.30 23.54
CA PRO A 260 2.86 17.22 24.57
C PRO A 260 3.63 18.44 24.02
N ALA A 261 4.03 18.45 22.74
CA ALA A 261 4.73 19.55 22.10
C ALA A 261 3.80 20.62 21.51
N THR A 262 2.48 20.45 21.62
CA THR A 262 1.52 21.48 21.23
C THR A 262 1.49 22.57 22.30
N PRO A 263 1.89 23.84 22.02
CA PRO A 263 1.68 24.91 22.99
C PRO A 263 0.18 25.01 23.25
N GLN A 264 -0.22 24.97 24.51
CA GLN A 264 -1.55 25.42 24.89
C GLN A 264 -1.68 26.87 24.42
N VAL A 265 -2.47 27.09 23.38
CA VAL A 265 -2.92 28.42 23.01
C VAL A 265 -3.73 28.92 24.19
N ASP A 266 -3.11 29.76 25.02
CA ASP A 266 -3.77 30.48 26.11
C ASP A 266 -4.95 31.24 25.52
N ARG A 267 -6.16 30.71 25.74
CA ARG A 267 -7.38 31.47 25.53
C ARG A 267 -7.43 32.56 26.60
N LYS A 268 -7.08 33.79 26.22
CA LYS A 268 -7.56 34.99 26.90
C LYS A 268 -9.00 35.28 26.52
#